data_AF-A0A8J7UU09-F1
#
_entry.id   AF-A0A8J7UU09-F1
#
_cell.length_a   1.000
_cell.length_b   1.000
_cell.length_c   1.000
_cell.angle_alpha   90.00
_cell.angle_beta   90.00
_cell.angle_gamma   90.00
#
_symmetry.space_group_name_H-M   'P 1'
#
loop_
_entity.id
_entity.type
_entity.pdbx_description
1 polymer ?
#
loop_
_entity_poly.entity_id
_entity_poly.type
_entity_poly.pdbx_seq_one_letter_code
_entity_poly.pdbx_strand_id
1 'polypeptide(L)'
;MSKFKYKPRYNNNRRNNSKSENPQKSNLKDKNKNKVIKNEKVDKMSNGNLGYLYYREYYEKLFKSENFSKDKKDIKNILNQYYNITNDNNKDDKNTNDKNNIIKELFGSRKNVPSDLYADFSKDSVSDINFKTIYPGLLVGSGYMHETGCVEGEFKLGFFFDYTTGLPIVPGSSLKGTLRSVFPRISMMDFKDKPISKNSELIPKQDKNKYKYLLELLYKILGNNSKELLKIKKLSNNEKVEFIVKLRDLIFEGKVSDKETILMYDRDIFLDAEIYSEDNNKNNNLFEDDYITPHKEVFKDPIPLKFLKIGPNNKIKFNFLLTDSQINIAGNEPIEISAENKKDLFRKILIDRGIGAKTKVGYGNLE
;
A
#
# COMPACT_ATOMS: atom_id res chain seq x y z
N MET A 1 -45.09 -2.87 17.12
CA MET A 1 -44.52 -4.14 16.60
C MET A 1 -43.04 -3.93 16.34
N SER A 2 -42.06 -4.71 16.79
CA SER A 2 -41.85 -5.53 17.98
C SER A 2 -40.34 -5.42 18.27
N LYS A 3 -39.95 -4.95 19.46
CA LYS A 3 -38.56 -4.94 19.94
C LYS A 3 -38.22 -6.35 20.43
N PHE A 4 -37.24 -7.03 19.85
CA PHE A 4 -36.62 -8.20 20.48
C PHE A 4 -35.15 -7.90 20.80
N LYS A 5 -34.90 -7.68 22.09
CA LYS A 5 -33.58 -7.63 22.73
C LYS A 5 -33.06 -9.06 22.85
N TYR A 6 -31.86 -9.32 22.31
CA TYR A 6 -31.13 -10.56 22.57
C TYR A 6 -30.28 -10.37 23.84
N LYS A 7 -30.48 -11.23 24.85
CA LYS A 7 -29.64 -11.35 26.06
C LYS A 7 -28.65 -12.50 25.88
N PRO A 8 -27.41 -12.41 26.38
CA PRO A 8 -26.45 -13.52 26.35
C PRO A 8 -26.77 -14.54 27.46
N ARG A 9 -26.67 -15.84 27.12
CA ARG A 9 -26.77 -16.95 28.08
C ARG A 9 -25.38 -17.26 28.64
N TYR A 10 -25.16 -16.97 29.92
CA TYR A 10 -24.13 -17.57 30.74
C TYR A 10 -24.63 -18.93 31.23
N ASN A 11 -23.85 -20.01 30.99
CA ASN A 11 -24.12 -21.31 31.57
C ASN A 11 -23.15 -21.55 32.74
N ASN A 12 -23.68 -21.37 33.95
CA ASN A 12 -23.06 -21.82 35.20
C ASN A 12 -23.51 -23.26 35.46
N ASN A 13 -22.57 -24.19 35.61
CA ASN A 13 -22.80 -25.39 36.41
C ASN A 13 -21.67 -25.52 37.43
N ARG A 14 -22.04 -25.43 38.71
CA ARG A 14 -21.23 -25.67 39.91
C ARG A 14 -21.70 -26.98 40.56
N ARG A 15 -20.78 -27.52 41.40
CA ARG A 15 -20.93 -28.50 42.51
C ARG A 15 -20.57 -29.95 42.13
N ASN A 16 -19.83 -30.74 42.90
CA ASN A 16 -19.15 -30.57 44.21
C ASN A 16 -18.14 -31.73 44.44
N ASN A 17 -17.04 -31.42 45.16
CA ASN A 17 -16.23 -32.19 46.12
C ASN A 17 -16.20 -33.74 46.12
N SER A 18 -15.01 -34.35 46.17
CA SER A 18 -14.34 -34.81 47.42
C SER A 18 -13.09 -35.68 47.21
N LYS A 19 -12.07 -35.38 48.04
CA LYS A 19 -10.94 -36.13 48.63
C LYS A 19 -10.40 -37.46 48.05
N SER A 20 -9.08 -37.45 47.85
CA SER A 20 -8.02 -38.44 48.16
C SER A 20 -8.26 -39.95 47.92
N GLU A 21 -7.42 -40.54 47.04
CA GLU A 21 -6.59 -41.74 47.33
C GLU A 21 -5.71 -42.07 46.10
N ASN A 22 -4.40 -42.20 46.32
CA ASN A 22 -3.45 -43.00 45.53
C ASN A 22 -3.05 -44.15 46.47
N PRO A 23 -2.57 -45.33 46.03
CA PRO A 23 -1.94 -45.63 44.72
C PRO A 23 -2.34 -47.00 44.12
N GLN A 24 -2.03 -47.25 42.84
CA GLN A 24 -1.37 -48.51 42.43
C GLN A 24 -0.90 -48.47 40.96
N LYS A 25 0.37 -48.86 40.81
CA LYS A 25 1.09 -49.06 39.55
C LYS A 25 0.47 -50.22 38.76
N SER A 26 0.26 -50.04 37.46
CA SER A 26 0.47 -51.11 36.50
C SER A 26 1.14 -50.56 35.24
N ASN A 27 2.34 -51.09 34.99
CA ASN A 27 3.12 -50.87 33.79
C ASN A 27 2.50 -51.65 32.64
N LEU A 28 2.08 -50.96 31.58
CA LEU A 28 1.97 -51.56 30.25
C LEU A 28 2.65 -50.59 29.26
N LYS A 29 3.83 -51.03 28.83
CA LYS A 29 4.63 -50.43 27.78
C LYS A 29 3.91 -50.65 26.46
N ASP A 30 3.32 -49.61 25.89
CA ASP A 30 2.98 -49.61 24.47
C ASP A 30 3.68 -48.46 23.74
N LYS A 31 4.70 -48.89 22.99
CA LYS A 31 5.44 -48.10 22.00
C LYS A 31 4.51 -47.84 20.81
N ASN A 32 3.71 -46.77 20.86
CA ASN A 32 3.11 -46.23 19.64
C ASN A 32 3.86 -44.97 19.20
N LYS A 33 4.69 -45.20 18.18
CA LYS A 33 5.34 -44.20 17.34
C LYS A 33 4.29 -43.20 16.87
N ASN A 34 4.46 -41.94 17.24
CA ASN A 34 3.80 -40.83 16.55
C ASN A 34 4.29 -40.84 15.09
N LYS A 35 3.52 -41.51 14.24
CA LYS A 35 3.67 -41.50 12.79
C LYS A 35 3.22 -40.11 12.34
N VAL A 36 4.19 -39.19 12.27
CA VAL A 36 4.00 -37.90 11.61
C VAL A 36 3.50 -38.21 10.21
N ILE A 37 2.24 -37.86 9.94
CA ILE A 37 1.67 -37.90 8.60
C ILE A 37 2.45 -36.85 7.82
N LYS A 38 3.50 -37.29 7.12
CA LYS A 38 4.18 -36.46 6.12
C LYS A 38 3.19 -36.27 4.99
N ASN A 39 2.66 -35.06 4.85
CA ASN A 39 2.03 -34.64 3.60
C ASN A 39 3.14 -34.60 2.54
N GLU A 40 3.27 -35.67 1.76
CA GLU A 40 4.27 -35.85 0.69
C GLU A 40 3.96 -35.04 -0.59
N LYS A 41 3.30 -33.88 -0.46
CA LYS A 41 3.12 -32.91 -1.55
C LYS A 41 3.28 -31.46 -1.07
N VAL A 42 4.29 -31.21 -0.24
CA VAL A 42 4.88 -29.88 -0.17
C VAL A 42 6.00 -29.89 -1.21
N ASP A 43 5.66 -29.47 -2.43
CA ASP A 43 6.69 -29.10 -3.40
C ASP A 43 7.69 -28.20 -2.70
N LYS A 44 8.98 -28.52 -2.84
CA LYS A 44 10.08 -27.73 -2.30
C LYS A 44 9.82 -26.25 -2.62
N MET A 45 9.49 -25.43 -1.62
CA MET A 45 9.67 -23.98 -1.68
C MET A 45 11.19 -23.72 -1.71
N SER A 46 11.87 -24.12 -2.79
CA SER A 46 13.31 -23.95 -2.93
C SER A 46 13.69 -22.50 -3.20
N ASN A 47 12.72 -21.63 -3.49
CA ASN A 47 12.93 -20.23 -3.81
C ASN A 47 11.97 -19.40 -2.92
N GLY A 48 12.47 -18.50 -2.06
CA GLY A 48 11.65 -17.66 -1.18
C GLY A 48 10.79 -16.61 -1.91
N ASN A 49 9.80 -16.01 -1.22
CA ASN A 49 8.94 -14.94 -1.80
C ASN A 49 9.73 -13.64 -2.10
N LEU A 50 9.18 -12.70 -2.87
CA LEU A 50 9.96 -11.53 -3.35
C LEU A 50 10.49 -10.69 -2.18
N GLY A 51 9.71 -10.52 -1.10
CA GLY A 51 10.16 -9.87 0.12
C GLY A 51 11.35 -10.59 0.79
N TYR A 52 11.32 -11.91 0.91
CA TYR A 52 12.44 -12.70 1.41
C TYR A 52 13.69 -12.55 0.53
N LEU A 53 13.50 -12.59 -0.80
CA LEU A 53 14.60 -12.40 -1.75
C LEU A 53 15.23 -11.02 -1.57
N TYR A 54 14.42 -9.99 -1.39
CA TYR A 54 14.89 -8.63 -1.18
C TYR A 54 15.59 -8.43 0.16
N TYR A 55 14.99 -8.85 1.27
CA TYR A 55 15.53 -8.56 2.60
C TYR A 55 16.62 -9.51 3.07
N ARG A 56 16.71 -10.71 2.50
CA ARG A 56 17.66 -11.74 2.95
C ARG A 56 18.59 -12.21 1.85
N GLU A 57 18.04 -12.83 0.80
CA GLU A 57 18.87 -13.46 -0.25
C GLU A 57 19.74 -12.45 -1.01
N TYR A 58 19.26 -11.21 -1.16
CA TYR A 58 20.03 -10.10 -1.69
C TYR A 58 21.34 -9.87 -0.95
N TYR A 59 21.29 -9.72 0.37
CA TYR A 59 22.48 -9.51 1.19
C TYR A 59 23.39 -10.74 1.19
N GLU A 60 22.77 -11.91 1.29
CA GLU A 60 23.46 -13.19 1.17
C GLU A 60 24.36 -13.28 -0.08
N LYS A 61 23.85 -12.87 -1.25
CA LYS A 61 24.61 -12.84 -2.51
C LYS A 61 25.58 -11.67 -2.57
N LEU A 62 25.17 -10.49 -2.10
CA LEU A 62 26.01 -9.29 -2.13
C LEU A 62 27.31 -9.50 -1.32
N PHE A 63 27.22 -10.06 -0.11
CA PHE A 63 28.39 -10.40 0.71
C PHE A 63 29.28 -11.50 0.12
N LYS A 64 28.73 -12.42 -0.69
CA LYS A 64 29.52 -13.44 -1.41
C LYS A 64 30.27 -12.84 -2.59
N SER A 65 29.68 -11.84 -3.26
CA SER A 65 30.24 -11.21 -4.47
C SER A 65 31.39 -10.24 -4.18
N GLU A 66 31.45 -9.65 -2.99
CA GLU A 66 32.55 -8.80 -2.58
C GLU A 66 33.69 -9.63 -1.96
N ASN A 67 34.90 -9.51 -2.51
CA ASN A 67 36.12 -10.01 -1.87
C ASN A 67 36.43 -9.16 -0.62
N PHE A 68 35.66 -9.34 0.45
CA PHE A 68 35.83 -8.64 1.72
C PHE A 68 37.24 -8.92 2.28
N SER A 69 38.13 -7.95 2.08
CA SER A 69 39.48 -7.92 2.61
C SER A 69 39.60 -6.75 3.59
N LYS A 70 39.91 -7.12 4.84
CA LYS A 70 40.33 -6.32 6.00
C LYS A 70 39.24 -5.77 6.92
N ASP A 71 39.32 -6.29 8.14
CA ASP A 71 38.78 -5.82 9.42
C ASP A 71 37.26 -5.70 9.58
N LYS A 72 36.62 -6.87 9.68
CA LYS A 72 35.65 -7.20 10.76
C LYS A 72 35.29 -8.69 10.68
N LYS A 73 36.02 -9.51 11.46
CA LYS A 73 35.72 -10.93 11.68
C LYS A 73 34.30 -11.17 12.21
N ASP A 74 33.65 -10.15 12.79
CA ASP A 74 32.37 -10.30 13.48
C ASP A 74 31.17 -10.43 12.54
N ILE A 75 31.09 -9.69 11.43
CA ILE A 75 29.90 -9.72 10.55
C ILE A 75 29.85 -11.02 9.73
N LYS A 76 31.00 -11.47 9.20
CA LYS A 76 31.10 -12.75 8.50
C LYS A 76 30.82 -13.92 9.45
N ASN A 77 31.26 -13.84 10.70
CA ASN A 77 30.95 -14.85 11.71
C ASN A 77 29.47 -14.83 12.12
N ILE A 78 28.84 -13.65 12.29
CA ILE A 78 27.41 -13.51 12.61
C ILE A 78 26.55 -14.07 11.47
N LEU A 79 26.87 -13.70 10.22
CA LEU A 79 26.17 -14.21 9.05
C LEU A 79 26.41 -15.72 8.89
N ASN A 80 27.65 -16.20 9.01
CA ASN A 80 27.96 -17.63 8.97
C ASN A 80 27.26 -18.43 10.08
N GLN A 81 27.13 -17.86 11.28
CA GLN A 81 26.41 -18.49 12.40
C GLN A 81 24.90 -18.60 12.12
N TYR A 82 24.33 -17.64 11.37
CA TYR A 82 22.97 -17.70 10.87
C TYR A 82 22.81 -18.70 9.71
N TYR A 83 23.81 -18.77 8.81
CA TYR A 83 23.85 -19.65 7.64
C TYR A 83 24.05 -21.13 7.99
N ASN A 84 24.79 -21.44 9.05
CA ASN A 84 25.04 -22.82 9.47
C ASN A 84 23.78 -23.54 10.00
N ILE A 85 22.63 -22.86 10.09
CA ILE A 85 21.34 -23.45 10.41
C ILE A 85 20.57 -23.89 9.15
N THR A 86 20.95 -23.40 7.96
CA THR A 86 20.29 -23.75 6.69
C THR A 86 21.31 -24.07 5.60
N ASN A 87 21.63 -25.37 5.52
CA ASN A 87 22.22 -26.10 4.39
C ASN A 87 23.74 -26.08 4.19
N ASP A 88 24.33 -27.26 4.48
CA ASP A 88 25.35 -27.90 3.65
C ASP A 88 24.85 -28.04 2.20
N ASN A 89 25.50 -27.35 1.26
CA ASN A 89 26.20 -27.97 0.12
C ASN A 89 26.47 -26.95 -1.00
N ASN A 90 27.69 -27.08 -1.53
CA ASN A 90 28.21 -26.70 -2.84
C ASN A 90 28.70 -25.27 -3.08
N LYS A 91 30.01 -25.26 -3.39
CA LYS A 91 30.85 -24.21 -3.99
C LYS A 91 30.57 -24.12 -5.49
N ASP A 92 30.81 -22.94 -6.08
CA ASP A 92 31.84 -22.73 -7.11
C ASP A 92 31.82 -21.30 -7.67
N ASP A 93 33.00 -20.81 -8.03
CA ASP A 93 33.38 -19.47 -8.49
C ASP A 93 32.84 -19.08 -9.89
N LYS A 94 32.63 -17.76 -10.14
CA LYS A 94 33.12 -17.01 -11.33
C LYS A 94 32.70 -15.53 -11.39
N ASN A 95 33.71 -14.64 -11.37
CA ASN A 95 33.93 -13.42 -12.17
C ASN A 95 32.85 -12.32 -12.38
N THR A 96 33.01 -11.23 -11.63
CA THR A 96 33.35 -9.87 -12.11
C THR A 96 32.61 -9.27 -13.32
N ASN A 97 31.28 -9.36 -13.35
CA ASN A 97 30.41 -8.40 -14.06
C ASN A 97 29.01 -8.22 -13.38
N ASP A 98 28.92 -8.49 -12.07
CA ASP A 98 27.72 -9.09 -11.45
C ASP A 98 26.67 -8.17 -10.80
N LYS A 99 26.88 -6.85 -10.70
CA LYS A 99 25.88 -6.01 -9.98
C LYS A 99 24.53 -5.91 -10.70
N ASN A 100 24.50 -6.09 -12.03
CA ASN A 100 23.26 -6.22 -12.82
C ASN A 100 22.73 -7.67 -12.90
N ASN A 101 23.51 -8.66 -12.43
CA ASN A 101 23.10 -10.07 -12.39
C ASN A 101 22.26 -10.37 -11.16
N ILE A 102 22.57 -9.81 -9.98
CA ILE A 102 21.85 -10.17 -8.74
C ILE A 102 20.33 -9.90 -8.84
N ILE A 103 19.90 -8.77 -9.40
CA ILE A 103 18.48 -8.46 -9.57
C ILE A 103 17.83 -9.42 -10.58
N LYS A 104 18.49 -9.67 -11.72
CA LYS A 104 18.00 -10.60 -12.74
C LYS A 104 17.98 -12.04 -12.22
N GLU A 105 18.91 -12.41 -11.35
CA GLU A 105 19.01 -13.73 -10.74
C GLU A 105 17.91 -13.92 -9.68
N LEU A 106 17.71 -12.93 -8.81
CA LEU A 106 16.67 -12.96 -7.77
C LEU A 106 15.26 -12.84 -8.36
N PHE A 107 15.06 -11.89 -9.29
CA PHE A 107 13.73 -11.47 -9.73
C PHE A 107 13.43 -11.80 -11.21
N GLY A 108 14.44 -11.99 -12.07
CA GLY A 108 14.25 -12.18 -13.52
C GLY A 108 13.57 -13.49 -13.91
N SER A 109 13.61 -14.51 -13.04
CA SER A 109 12.87 -15.76 -13.23
C SER A 109 11.44 -15.69 -12.67
N ARG A 110 11.14 -14.70 -11.83
CA ARG A 110 9.85 -14.52 -11.14
C ARG A 110 8.99 -13.53 -11.93
N LYS A 111 8.63 -13.93 -13.15
CA LYS A 111 7.79 -13.11 -14.03
C LYS A 111 6.34 -12.97 -13.52
N ASN A 112 5.93 -13.87 -12.63
CA ASN A 112 4.52 -14.10 -12.36
C ASN A 112 4.27 -13.91 -10.87
N VAL A 113 3.66 -12.78 -10.53
CA VAL A 113 2.71 -12.76 -9.41
C VAL A 113 1.43 -13.32 -10.00
N PRO A 114 0.94 -14.51 -9.58
CA PRO A 114 -0.29 -15.04 -10.15
C PRO A 114 -1.39 -13.99 -9.99
N SER A 115 -1.97 -13.55 -11.12
CA SER A 115 -3.20 -12.74 -11.11
C SER A 115 -4.29 -13.41 -10.26
N ASP A 116 -4.22 -14.73 -10.19
CA ASP A 116 -5.18 -15.60 -9.54
C ASP A 116 -5.04 -15.60 -8.00
N LEU A 117 -3.96 -15.05 -7.44
CA LEU A 117 -3.82 -14.89 -5.98
C LEU A 117 -4.81 -13.85 -5.42
N TYR A 118 -5.31 -12.96 -6.28
CA TYR A 118 -6.25 -11.88 -5.96
C TYR A 118 -7.65 -12.11 -6.54
N ALA A 119 -7.91 -13.28 -7.17
CA ALA A 119 -9.11 -13.50 -7.99
C ALA A 119 -10.43 -13.70 -7.20
N ASP A 120 -10.39 -13.87 -5.88
CA ASP A 120 -11.55 -14.38 -5.12
C ASP A 120 -12.14 -13.44 -4.05
N PHE A 121 -11.86 -12.13 -4.09
CA PHE A 121 -12.71 -11.18 -3.36
C PHE A 121 -14.00 -10.95 -4.16
N SER A 122 -15.14 -11.37 -3.60
CA SER A 122 -16.49 -11.26 -4.17
C SER A 122 -16.65 -9.99 -5.01
N LYS A 123 -16.73 -10.17 -6.33
CA LYS A 123 -16.70 -9.14 -7.38
C LYS A 123 -17.77 -8.06 -7.26
N ASP A 124 -18.78 -8.25 -6.42
CA ASP A 124 -19.99 -7.44 -6.42
C ASP A 124 -19.87 -6.14 -5.59
N SER A 125 -18.82 -5.97 -4.78
CA SER A 125 -18.65 -4.79 -3.91
C SER A 125 -17.28 -4.12 -3.95
N VAL A 126 -16.30 -4.70 -4.66
CA VAL A 126 -14.96 -4.10 -4.81
C VAL A 126 -14.90 -3.34 -6.13
N SER A 127 -14.72 -2.03 -6.05
CA SER A 127 -14.44 -1.18 -7.20
C SER A 127 -12.94 -1.12 -7.46
N ASP A 128 -12.50 -1.37 -8.68
CA ASP A 128 -11.08 -1.37 -9.04
C ASP A 128 -10.73 -0.35 -10.15
N ILE A 129 -9.53 0.22 -10.05
CA ILE A 129 -8.94 1.09 -11.06
C ILE A 129 -7.58 0.50 -11.47
N ASN A 130 -7.46 0.13 -12.74
CA ASN A 130 -6.24 -0.44 -13.31
C ASN A 130 -5.48 0.62 -14.11
N PHE A 131 -4.17 0.67 -13.89
CA PHE A 131 -3.22 1.50 -14.63
C PHE A 131 -1.97 0.72 -15.01
N LYS A 132 -1.16 1.32 -15.89
CA LYS A 132 0.24 0.94 -16.09
C LYS A 132 1.18 2.02 -15.56
N THR A 133 2.32 1.60 -15.00
CA THR A 133 3.41 2.50 -14.64
C THR A 133 4.08 3.01 -15.92
N ILE A 134 4.41 4.29 -15.99
CA ILE A 134 5.20 4.85 -17.09
C ILE A 134 6.62 5.18 -16.62
N TYR A 135 7.54 5.42 -17.57
CA TYR A 135 8.93 5.79 -17.26
C TYR A 135 9.02 7.00 -16.30
N PRO A 136 9.89 6.97 -15.27
CA PRO A 136 10.91 5.97 -14.96
C PRO A 136 10.43 4.75 -14.17
N GLY A 137 9.13 4.60 -13.93
CA GLY A 137 8.54 3.52 -13.12
C GLY A 137 8.05 4.05 -11.77
N LEU A 138 7.82 3.15 -10.81
CA LEU A 138 7.22 3.48 -9.52
C LEU A 138 8.20 3.22 -8.37
N LEU A 139 8.45 4.26 -7.57
CA LEU A 139 9.22 4.16 -6.33
C LEU A 139 8.27 4.19 -5.13
N VAL A 140 8.27 3.11 -4.34
CA VAL A 140 7.51 3.02 -3.09
C VAL A 140 8.43 2.63 -1.95
N GLY A 141 8.05 3.01 -0.73
CA GLY A 141 8.80 2.60 0.45
C GLY A 141 10.18 3.24 0.60
N SER A 142 10.48 4.34 -0.11
CA SER A 142 11.79 5.00 -0.05
C SER A 142 12.17 5.53 1.33
N GLY A 143 11.21 5.62 2.26
CA GLY A 143 11.44 5.98 3.67
C GLY A 143 11.83 4.80 4.55
N TYR A 144 11.73 3.56 4.06
CA TYR A 144 12.23 2.40 4.78
C TYR A 144 13.75 2.32 4.65
N MET A 145 14.41 2.04 5.76
CA MET A 145 15.82 1.71 5.74
C MET A 145 15.99 0.33 5.12
N HIS A 146 16.98 0.21 4.25
CA HIS A 146 17.39 -1.09 3.73
C HIS A 146 18.89 -1.26 3.82
N GLU A 147 19.67 -0.18 3.67
CA GLU A 147 21.13 -0.24 3.76
C GLU A 147 21.66 -0.76 5.10
N THR A 148 22.76 -1.50 5.01
CA THR A 148 23.59 -1.92 6.13
C THR A 148 24.73 -0.95 6.40
N GLY A 149 25.10 -0.11 5.42
CA GLY A 149 26.26 0.77 5.47
C GLY A 149 27.60 0.04 5.36
N CYS A 150 27.57 -1.29 5.22
CA CYS A 150 28.77 -2.13 5.27
C CYS A 150 29.26 -2.53 3.88
N VAL A 151 28.46 -2.38 2.83
CA VAL A 151 28.68 -3.00 1.52
C VAL A 151 28.52 -1.98 0.38
N GLU A 152 29.42 -1.99 -0.61
CA GLU A 152 29.36 -1.04 -1.72
C GLU A 152 28.37 -1.45 -2.80
N GLY A 153 27.52 -0.51 -3.22
CA GLY A 153 26.48 -0.79 -4.22
C GLY A 153 25.28 -1.56 -3.69
N GLU A 154 25.12 -1.65 -2.36
CA GLU A 154 23.86 -2.08 -1.74
C GLU A 154 22.70 -1.13 -2.09
N PHE A 155 21.46 -1.59 -1.92
CA PHE A 155 20.32 -0.71 -2.10
C PHE A 155 20.20 0.22 -0.89
N LYS A 156 20.22 1.52 -1.15
CA LYS A 156 20.23 2.58 -0.14
C LYS A 156 18.84 2.92 0.36
N LEU A 157 17.85 2.86 -0.53
CA LEU A 157 16.45 3.08 -0.18
C LEU A 157 15.72 1.74 -0.06
N GLY A 158 14.84 1.65 0.92
CA GLY A 158 13.96 0.50 1.08
C GLY A 158 12.83 0.46 0.07
N PHE A 159 12.19 -0.70 0.06
CA PHE A 159 11.04 -1.02 -0.76
C PHE A 159 10.00 -1.70 0.15
N PHE A 160 8.71 -1.60 -0.18
CA PHE A 160 7.65 -2.15 0.66
C PHE A 160 7.03 -3.41 0.04
N PHE A 161 6.97 -4.48 0.84
CA PHE A 161 6.38 -5.75 0.48
C PHE A 161 5.32 -6.14 1.51
N ASP A 162 4.23 -6.75 1.06
CA ASP A 162 3.27 -7.39 1.94
C ASP A 162 3.93 -8.56 2.69
N TYR A 163 3.68 -8.67 3.99
CA TYR A 163 4.34 -9.65 4.84
C TYR A 163 3.82 -11.08 4.65
N THR A 164 2.59 -11.23 4.15
CA THR A 164 1.99 -12.56 3.94
C THR A 164 2.38 -13.15 2.58
N THR A 165 2.19 -12.38 1.52
CA THR A 165 2.42 -12.81 0.14
C THR A 165 3.86 -12.57 -0.30
N GLY A 166 4.56 -11.63 0.34
CA GLY A 166 5.87 -11.16 -0.09
C GLY A 166 5.83 -10.35 -1.38
N LEU A 167 4.67 -9.85 -1.80
CA LEU A 167 4.48 -9.11 -3.05
C LEU A 167 4.66 -7.60 -2.86
N PRO A 168 5.12 -6.87 -3.90
CA PRO A 168 5.16 -5.43 -3.84
C PRO A 168 3.73 -4.85 -3.83
N ILE A 169 3.45 -3.96 -2.88
CA ILE A 169 2.14 -3.31 -2.78
C ILE A 169 2.29 -1.81 -2.56
N VAL A 170 1.28 -1.04 -2.96
CA VAL A 170 1.12 0.35 -2.51
C VAL A 170 0.13 0.36 -1.34
N PRO A 171 0.52 0.81 -0.13
CA PRO A 171 -0.39 0.85 1.00
C PRO A 171 -1.65 1.69 0.71
N GLY A 172 -2.82 1.21 1.10
CA GLY A 172 -4.09 1.92 0.98
C GLY A 172 -4.09 3.25 1.74
N SER A 173 -3.31 3.35 2.82
CA SER A 173 -3.05 4.61 3.53
C SER A 173 -2.28 5.63 2.69
N SER A 174 -1.33 5.16 1.85
CA SER A 174 -0.55 6.02 0.95
C SER A 174 -1.40 6.49 -0.23
N LEU A 175 -2.24 5.60 -0.78
CA LEU A 175 -3.26 5.95 -1.76
C LEU A 175 -4.23 7.01 -1.21
N LYS A 176 -4.80 6.74 -0.04
CA LYS A 176 -5.71 7.65 0.66
C LYS A 176 -5.06 9.01 0.92
N GLY A 177 -3.81 9.03 1.39
CA GLY A 177 -3.05 10.25 1.63
C GLY A 177 -2.83 11.06 0.36
N THR A 178 -2.50 10.40 -0.75
CA THR A 178 -2.29 11.03 -2.06
C THR A 178 -3.57 11.68 -2.57
N LEU A 179 -4.68 10.94 -2.56
CA LEU A 179 -5.99 11.45 -2.96
C LEU A 179 -6.46 12.59 -2.04
N ARG A 180 -6.33 12.45 -0.73
CA ARG A 180 -6.68 13.49 0.25
C ARG A 180 -5.84 14.76 0.06
N SER A 181 -4.58 14.64 -0.35
CA SER A 181 -3.66 15.78 -0.49
C SER A 181 -4.10 16.81 -1.53
N VAL A 182 -4.89 16.39 -2.53
CA VAL A 182 -5.39 17.31 -3.57
C VAL A 182 -6.54 18.18 -3.10
N PHE A 183 -7.18 17.84 -1.98
CA PHE A 183 -8.22 18.64 -1.39
C PHE A 183 -7.65 19.85 -0.63
N PRO A 184 -8.40 20.97 -0.54
CA PRO A 184 -8.09 22.10 0.33
C PRO A 184 -7.86 21.63 1.78
N ARG A 185 -7.01 22.33 2.54
CA ARG A 185 -6.73 22.02 3.95
C ARG A 185 -7.63 22.75 4.94
N ILE A 186 -8.58 23.53 4.42
CA ILE A 186 -9.55 24.32 5.19
C ILE A 186 -10.43 23.41 6.05
N SER A 187 -10.68 23.81 7.29
CA SER A 187 -11.48 23.09 8.27
C SER A 187 -12.96 23.48 8.16
N MET A 188 -13.89 22.56 8.49
CA MET A 188 -15.31 22.93 8.66
C MET A 188 -15.50 24.04 9.73
N MET A 189 -14.61 24.11 10.72
CA MET A 189 -14.63 25.13 11.78
C MET A 189 -14.38 26.54 11.22
N ASP A 190 -13.69 26.68 10.09
CA ASP A 190 -13.46 27.98 9.44
C ASP A 190 -14.78 28.62 8.94
N PHE A 191 -15.87 27.84 8.88
CA PHE A 191 -17.20 28.28 8.48
C PHE A 191 -18.14 28.59 9.66
N LYS A 192 -17.81 28.18 10.89
CA LYS A 192 -18.67 28.38 12.08
C LYS A 192 -18.48 29.73 12.76
N ASP A 193 -17.26 30.27 12.73
CA ASP A 193 -16.86 31.40 13.59
C ASP A 193 -16.68 32.74 12.86
N LYS A 194 -17.15 32.88 11.61
CA LYS A 194 -17.13 34.16 10.90
C LYS A 194 -18.54 34.59 10.54
N PRO A 195 -19.09 35.69 11.09
CA PRO A 195 -20.18 36.37 10.41
C PRO A 195 -19.67 36.67 8.99
N ILE A 196 -20.47 36.32 7.99
CA ILE A 196 -20.18 36.50 6.58
C ILE A 196 -20.05 38.01 6.32
N SER A 197 -18.89 38.58 6.62
CA SER A 197 -18.48 39.86 6.05
C SER A 197 -18.22 39.56 4.58
N LYS A 198 -18.96 40.24 3.71
CA LYS A 198 -19.07 39.96 2.27
C LYS A 198 -17.72 39.99 1.50
N ASN A 199 -16.58 40.28 2.14
CA ASN A 199 -15.33 40.63 1.48
C ASN A 199 -14.05 39.91 1.98
N SER A 200 -14.10 38.90 2.85
CA SER A 200 -12.89 38.10 3.15
C SER A 200 -12.87 36.82 2.32
N GLU A 201 -11.89 36.66 1.42
CA GLU A 201 -11.67 35.40 0.70
C GLU A 201 -11.48 34.26 1.71
N LEU A 202 -12.48 33.37 1.82
CA LEU A 202 -12.47 32.23 2.77
C LEU A 202 -11.37 31.20 2.46
N ILE A 203 -10.85 31.20 1.24
CA ILE A 203 -9.85 30.24 0.77
C ILE A 203 -8.46 30.85 0.92
N PRO A 204 -7.54 30.28 1.72
CA PRO A 204 -6.14 30.65 1.70
C PRO A 204 -5.60 30.59 0.26
N LYS A 205 -4.80 31.56 -0.18
CA LYS A 205 -4.27 31.63 -1.57
C LYS A 205 -3.71 30.29 -2.07
N GLN A 206 -3.06 29.53 -1.17
CA GLN A 206 -2.48 28.21 -1.42
C GLN A 206 -3.49 27.11 -1.81
N ASP A 207 -4.75 27.21 -1.39
CA ASP A 207 -5.79 26.20 -1.62
C ASP A 207 -6.76 26.57 -2.76
N LYS A 208 -6.70 27.82 -3.27
CA LYS A 208 -7.57 28.30 -4.36
C LYS A 208 -7.42 27.45 -5.63
N ASN A 209 -6.19 27.04 -5.95
CA ASN A 209 -5.90 26.20 -7.10
C ASN A 209 -6.45 24.77 -6.92
N LYS A 210 -6.35 24.21 -5.71
CA LYS A 210 -6.89 22.88 -5.39
C LYS A 210 -8.40 22.83 -5.51
N TYR A 211 -9.07 23.84 -4.94
CA TYR A 211 -10.51 24.00 -5.05
C TYR A 211 -10.95 24.10 -6.52
N LYS A 212 -10.33 25.00 -7.29
CA LYS A 212 -10.65 25.19 -8.71
C LYS A 212 -10.47 23.90 -9.50
N TYR A 213 -9.33 23.22 -9.31
CA TYR A 213 -9.03 21.95 -9.94
C TYR A 213 -10.11 20.89 -9.65
N LEU A 214 -10.46 20.69 -8.37
CA LEU A 214 -11.46 19.69 -7.99
C LEU A 214 -12.86 20.02 -8.49
N LEU A 215 -13.25 21.30 -8.47
CA LEU A 215 -14.55 21.72 -8.98
C LEU A 215 -14.66 21.47 -10.49
N GLU A 216 -13.63 21.82 -11.25
CA GLU A 216 -13.59 21.55 -12.69
C GLU A 216 -13.60 20.03 -12.98
N LEU A 217 -12.90 19.24 -12.18
CA LEU A 217 -12.88 17.78 -12.33
C LEU A 217 -14.28 17.18 -12.08
N LEU A 218 -14.93 17.58 -10.99
CA LEU A 218 -16.29 17.15 -10.66
C LEU A 218 -17.30 17.58 -11.74
N TYR A 219 -17.17 18.78 -12.29
CA TYR A 219 -18.03 19.23 -13.39
C TYR A 219 -17.90 18.35 -14.64
N LYS A 220 -16.68 17.91 -14.94
CA LYS A 220 -16.43 16.97 -16.05
C LYS A 220 -17.02 15.59 -15.76
N ILE A 221 -16.82 15.07 -14.55
CA ILE A 221 -17.25 13.73 -14.15
C ILE A 221 -18.78 13.63 -14.11
N LEU A 222 -19.43 14.60 -13.47
CA LEU A 222 -20.89 14.61 -13.34
C LEU A 222 -21.61 14.80 -14.68
N GLY A 223 -20.92 15.31 -15.72
CA GLY A 223 -21.47 15.52 -17.05
C GLY A 223 -22.51 16.65 -17.13
N ASN A 224 -22.63 17.27 -18.31
CA ASN A 224 -23.37 18.52 -18.49
C ASN A 224 -24.87 18.48 -18.17
N ASN A 225 -25.49 17.28 -18.18
CA ASN A 225 -26.93 17.10 -18.01
C ASN A 225 -27.34 16.48 -16.66
N SER A 226 -26.41 16.26 -15.73
CA SER A 226 -26.79 15.68 -14.44
C SER A 226 -27.51 16.69 -13.54
N LYS A 227 -28.52 16.20 -12.82
CA LYS A 227 -29.24 16.97 -11.80
C LYS A 227 -28.29 17.49 -10.72
N GLU A 228 -27.31 16.67 -10.35
CA GLU A 228 -26.32 17.00 -9.31
C GLU A 228 -25.39 18.13 -9.74
N LEU A 229 -24.96 18.16 -11.01
CA LEU A 229 -24.20 19.30 -11.53
C LEU A 229 -25.00 20.60 -11.48
N LEU A 230 -26.29 20.56 -11.81
CA LEU A 230 -27.16 21.74 -11.73
C LEU A 230 -27.29 22.24 -10.29
N LYS A 231 -27.44 21.34 -9.32
CA LYS A 231 -27.45 21.70 -7.89
C LYS A 231 -26.14 22.38 -7.48
N ILE A 232 -24.98 21.81 -7.82
CA ILE A 232 -23.67 22.39 -7.48
C ILE A 232 -23.47 23.74 -8.17
N LYS A 233 -23.90 23.92 -9.43
CA LYS A 233 -23.76 25.20 -10.15
C LYS A 233 -24.55 26.33 -9.49
N LYS A 234 -25.74 26.04 -8.95
CA LYS A 234 -26.62 27.01 -8.26
C LYS A 234 -26.04 27.51 -6.93
N LEU A 235 -25.16 26.73 -6.28
CA LEU A 235 -24.51 27.12 -5.03
C LEU A 235 -23.71 28.42 -5.20
N SER A 236 -23.75 29.27 -4.17
CA SER A 236 -22.82 30.40 -4.02
C SER A 236 -21.37 29.91 -3.91
N ASN A 237 -20.42 30.82 -4.07
CA ASN A 237 -19.00 30.46 -3.97
C ASN A 237 -18.63 29.85 -2.61
N ASN A 238 -19.21 30.35 -1.52
CA ASN A 238 -18.92 29.84 -0.18
C ASN A 238 -19.49 28.43 0.02
N GLU A 239 -20.72 28.19 -0.45
CA GLU A 239 -21.37 26.88 -0.40
C GLU A 239 -20.65 25.84 -1.26
N LYS A 240 -20.07 26.24 -2.40
CA LYS A 240 -19.25 25.33 -3.22
C LYS A 240 -17.97 24.90 -2.49
N VAL A 241 -17.35 25.81 -1.73
CA VAL A 241 -16.18 25.46 -0.90
C VAL A 241 -16.61 24.51 0.22
N GLU A 242 -17.70 24.82 0.91
CA GLU A 242 -18.28 23.95 1.95
C GLU A 242 -18.58 22.55 1.40
N PHE A 243 -19.16 22.46 0.21
CA PHE A 243 -19.42 21.21 -0.49
C PHE A 243 -18.15 20.38 -0.72
N ILE A 244 -17.06 20.98 -1.21
CA ILE A 244 -15.78 20.27 -1.41
C ILE A 244 -15.18 19.81 -0.08
N VAL A 245 -15.29 20.61 0.98
CA VAL A 245 -14.79 20.27 2.31
C VAL A 245 -15.60 19.11 2.92
N LYS A 246 -16.93 19.14 2.80
CA LYS A 246 -17.81 18.04 3.22
C LYS A 246 -17.56 16.76 2.43
N LEU A 247 -17.37 16.85 1.11
CA LEU A 247 -17.01 15.71 0.27
C LEU A 247 -15.70 15.07 0.75
N ARG A 248 -14.66 15.88 1.00
CA ARG A 248 -13.38 15.42 1.55
C ARG A 248 -13.56 14.68 2.87
N ASP A 249 -14.21 15.31 3.83
CA ASP A 249 -14.32 14.79 5.19
C ASP A 249 -15.20 13.55 5.27
N LEU A 250 -16.21 13.45 4.40
CA LEU A 250 -17.02 12.25 4.26
C LEU A 250 -16.19 11.09 3.69
N ILE A 251 -15.50 11.30 2.56
CA ILE A 251 -14.68 10.26 1.90
C ILE A 251 -13.55 9.77 2.82
N PHE A 252 -12.79 10.70 3.39
CA PHE A 252 -11.54 10.36 4.06
C PHE A 252 -11.65 10.18 5.57
N GLU A 253 -12.65 10.78 6.22
CA GLU A 253 -12.81 10.71 7.68
C GLU A 253 -14.14 10.04 8.09
N GLY A 254 -15.06 9.84 7.15
CA GLY A 254 -16.43 9.39 7.43
C GLY A 254 -17.25 10.43 8.17
N LYS A 255 -16.86 11.71 8.16
CA LYS A 255 -17.54 12.79 8.90
C LYS A 255 -18.67 13.40 8.07
N VAL A 256 -19.88 13.37 8.62
CA VAL A 256 -21.07 14.06 8.07
C VAL A 256 -21.17 15.46 8.65
N SER A 257 -20.78 15.61 9.91
CA SER A 257 -20.67 16.90 10.61
C SER A 257 -19.55 16.83 11.65
N ASP A 258 -19.28 17.95 12.34
CA ASP A 258 -18.26 17.99 13.40
C ASP A 258 -18.51 17.00 14.55
N LYS A 259 -19.76 16.56 14.74
CA LYS A 259 -20.15 15.67 15.84
C LYS A 259 -20.57 14.28 15.37
N GLU A 260 -20.68 14.09 14.06
CA GLU A 260 -21.31 12.90 13.49
C GLU A 260 -20.43 12.28 12.42
N THR A 261 -20.20 10.98 12.58
CA THR A 261 -19.53 10.15 11.59
C THR A 261 -20.40 8.97 11.22
N ILE A 262 -20.38 8.59 9.95
CA ILE A 262 -21.03 7.35 9.49
C ILE A 262 -20.35 6.12 10.12
N LEU A 263 -21.10 5.02 10.17
CA LEU A 263 -20.61 3.74 10.67
C LEU A 263 -19.43 3.27 9.82
N MET A 264 -18.53 2.50 10.44
CA MET A 264 -17.31 2.05 9.76
C MET A 264 -17.58 1.25 8.48
N TYR A 265 -18.68 0.50 8.43
CA TYR A 265 -19.10 -0.31 7.27
C TYR A 265 -19.65 0.52 6.11
N ASP A 266 -20.08 1.76 6.36
CA ASP A 266 -20.65 2.66 5.36
C ASP A 266 -19.60 3.63 4.78
N ARG A 267 -18.36 3.56 5.29
CA ARG A 267 -17.24 4.42 4.87
C ARG A 267 -16.61 3.91 3.59
N ASP A 268 -16.03 4.85 2.84
CA ASP A 268 -15.10 4.51 1.78
C ASP A 268 -13.83 3.88 2.36
N ILE A 269 -13.47 2.69 1.87
CA ILE A 269 -12.28 1.95 2.29
C ILE A 269 -11.30 1.89 1.12
N PHE A 270 -10.06 2.31 1.41
CA PHE A 270 -8.93 2.30 0.50
C PHE A 270 -8.07 1.08 0.81
N LEU A 271 -8.12 0.07 -0.07
CA LEU A 271 -7.36 -1.15 0.09
C LEU A 271 -5.94 -0.99 -0.49
N ASP A 272 -5.06 -1.92 -0.16
CA ASP A 272 -3.72 -1.95 -0.74
C ASP A 272 -3.80 -2.20 -2.25
N ALA A 273 -2.94 -1.51 -3.00
CA ALA A 273 -2.87 -1.66 -4.43
C ALA A 273 -1.94 -2.81 -4.81
N GLU A 274 -2.41 -3.64 -5.73
CA GLU A 274 -1.68 -4.80 -6.25
C GLU A 274 -0.77 -4.36 -7.41
N ILE A 275 0.44 -4.91 -7.48
CA ILE A 275 1.40 -4.61 -8.55
C ILE A 275 1.84 -5.93 -9.18
N TYR A 276 1.75 -6.02 -10.51
CA TYR A 276 2.10 -7.23 -11.26
C TYR A 276 2.56 -6.91 -12.69
N SER A 277 3.28 -7.85 -13.30
CA SER A 277 3.68 -7.79 -14.72
C SER A 277 2.79 -8.71 -15.55
N GLU A 278 2.61 -8.43 -16.84
CA GLU A 278 1.90 -9.33 -17.77
C GLU A 278 2.88 -10.34 -18.39
N ASP A 279 2.49 -11.62 -18.38
CA ASP A 279 3.29 -12.79 -18.77
C ASP A 279 3.88 -12.75 -20.21
N ASN A 280 3.34 -11.90 -21.09
CA ASN A 280 3.62 -11.98 -22.53
C ASN A 280 4.79 -11.11 -23.02
N ASN A 281 5.34 -10.21 -22.20
CA ASN A 281 6.49 -9.38 -22.60
C ASN A 281 7.79 -9.93 -22.04
N LYS A 282 8.57 -10.63 -22.88
CA LYS A 282 9.89 -11.18 -22.52
C LYS A 282 10.89 -10.14 -21.97
N ASN A 283 10.64 -8.85 -22.20
CA ASN A 283 11.51 -7.73 -21.82
C ASN A 283 10.94 -6.86 -20.68
N ASN A 284 9.81 -7.22 -20.05
CA ASN A 284 9.23 -6.40 -18.97
C ASN A 284 9.61 -6.97 -17.59
N ASN A 285 10.47 -6.25 -16.86
CA ASN A 285 10.87 -6.62 -15.51
C ASN A 285 9.96 -5.93 -14.49
N LEU A 286 9.46 -6.70 -13.51
CA LEU A 286 8.70 -6.12 -12.40
C LEU A 286 9.57 -5.17 -11.58
N PHE A 287 10.82 -5.55 -11.32
CA PHE A 287 11.80 -4.76 -10.59
C PHE A 287 12.95 -4.31 -11.48
N GLU A 288 13.39 -3.08 -11.25
CA GLU A 288 14.60 -2.49 -11.85
C GLU A 288 15.37 -1.75 -10.75
N ASP A 289 16.68 -1.59 -10.93
CA ASP A 289 17.46 -0.66 -10.16
C ASP A 289 17.52 0.72 -10.80
N ASP A 290 17.88 1.70 -9.99
CA ASP A 290 18.06 3.07 -10.41
C ASP A 290 18.98 3.79 -9.42
N TYR A 291 19.43 5.00 -9.75
CA TYR A 291 20.41 5.76 -9.00
C TYR A 291 19.95 7.21 -8.78
N ILE A 292 20.04 7.68 -7.53
CA ILE A 292 19.90 9.10 -7.21
C ILE A 292 21.27 9.63 -6.82
N THR A 293 21.70 10.74 -7.43
CA THR A 293 22.96 11.42 -7.12
C THR A 293 22.68 12.73 -6.38
N PRO A 294 22.54 12.74 -5.04
CA PRO A 294 22.33 13.98 -4.31
C PRO A 294 23.61 14.81 -4.31
N HIS A 295 23.56 15.99 -4.93
CA HIS A 295 24.65 16.95 -4.89
C HIS A 295 24.59 17.74 -3.58
N LYS A 296 25.45 17.40 -2.61
CA LYS A 296 25.58 18.17 -1.35
C LYS A 296 26.47 19.40 -1.51
N GLU A 297 27.42 19.36 -2.43
CA GLU A 297 28.38 20.43 -2.73
C GLU A 297 28.50 20.57 -4.26
N VAL A 298 28.64 21.80 -4.76
CA VAL A 298 28.60 22.11 -6.21
C VAL A 298 29.79 21.52 -6.98
N PHE A 299 30.94 21.35 -6.33
CA PHE A 299 32.20 20.93 -6.98
C PHE A 299 32.64 19.51 -6.62
N LYS A 300 31.88 18.80 -5.79
CA LYS A 300 32.20 17.43 -5.39
C LYS A 300 31.35 16.45 -6.17
N ASP A 301 32.01 15.46 -6.77
CA ASP A 301 31.30 14.39 -7.47
C ASP A 301 30.30 13.70 -6.52
N PRO A 302 29.03 13.58 -6.91
CA PRO A 302 28.00 13.00 -6.05
C PRO A 302 28.23 11.49 -5.92
N ILE A 303 27.94 10.96 -4.74
CA ILE A 303 27.94 9.51 -4.52
C ILE A 303 26.59 8.96 -4.99
N PRO A 304 26.52 8.09 -6.02
CA PRO A 304 25.26 7.52 -6.48
C PRO A 304 24.63 6.63 -5.40
N LEU A 305 23.37 6.90 -5.08
CA LEU A 305 22.54 6.10 -4.19
C LEU A 305 21.71 5.13 -5.04
N LYS A 306 22.10 3.86 -5.05
CA LYS A 306 21.35 2.80 -5.74
C LYS A 306 20.05 2.48 -5.00
N PHE A 307 18.94 2.28 -5.69
CA PHE A 307 17.68 1.84 -5.09
C PHE A 307 16.88 0.92 -6.02
N LEU A 308 15.97 0.15 -5.43
CA LEU A 308 15.03 -0.71 -6.17
C LEU A 308 13.74 0.07 -6.50
N LYS A 309 13.20 -0.13 -7.70
CA LYS A 309 11.91 0.42 -8.13
C LYS A 309 11.10 -0.64 -8.88
N ILE A 310 9.81 -0.36 -9.04
CA ILE A 310 8.98 -1.05 -10.04
C ILE A 310 9.32 -0.46 -11.41
N GLY A 311 9.57 -1.33 -12.39
CA GLY A 311 9.85 -0.92 -13.78
C GLY A 311 8.65 -0.23 -14.44
N PRO A 312 8.85 0.49 -15.56
CA PRO A 312 7.75 0.94 -16.40
C PRO A 312 6.97 -0.26 -16.99
N ASN A 313 5.78 -0.02 -17.54
CA ASN A 313 4.89 -1.00 -18.16
C ASN A 313 4.40 -2.12 -17.23
N ASN A 314 4.52 -1.96 -15.91
CA ASN A 314 3.93 -2.87 -14.95
C ASN A 314 2.53 -2.39 -14.58
N LYS A 315 1.62 -3.33 -14.31
CA LYS A 315 0.25 -3.02 -13.94
C LYS A 315 0.16 -2.70 -12.45
N ILE A 316 -0.69 -1.74 -12.13
CA ILE A 316 -1.13 -1.46 -10.77
C ILE A 316 -2.65 -1.44 -10.72
N LYS A 317 -3.22 -2.18 -9.77
CA LYS A 317 -4.65 -2.25 -9.52
C LYS A 317 -4.96 -1.65 -8.16
N PHE A 318 -5.66 -0.53 -8.15
CA PHE A 318 -6.16 0.09 -6.94
C PHE A 318 -7.55 -0.46 -6.63
N ASN A 319 -7.74 -0.98 -5.42
CA ASN A 319 -9.00 -1.55 -4.97
C ASN A 319 -9.65 -0.66 -3.92
N PHE A 320 -10.97 -0.50 -4.01
CA PHE A 320 -11.77 0.33 -3.13
C PHE A 320 -13.08 -0.37 -2.75
N LEU A 321 -13.57 -0.11 -1.54
CA LEU A 321 -14.98 -0.32 -1.19
C LEU A 321 -15.59 1.07 -1.12
N LEU A 322 -16.37 1.46 -2.13
CA LEU A 322 -16.94 2.80 -2.24
C LEU A 322 -18.45 2.73 -2.02
N THR A 323 -18.97 3.69 -1.28
CA THR A 323 -20.42 3.83 -1.03
C THR A 323 -20.98 5.04 -1.76
N ASP A 324 -22.29 5.16 -1.93
CA ASP A 324 -22.87 6.42 -2.38
C ASP A 324 -22.82 7.46 -1.25
N SER A 325 -22.75 8.73 -1.61
CA SER A 325 -22.59 9.82 -0.65
C SER A 325 -23.62 10.91 -0.88
N GLN A 326 -24.27 11.35 0.19
CA GLN A 326 -25.19 12.48 0.16
C GLN A 326 -24.59 13.65 0.95
N ILE A 327 -24.45 14.79 0.29
CA ILE A 327 -23.88 16.00 0.86
C ILE A 327 -24.98 17.04 1.06
N ASN A 328 -25.19 17.40 2.32
CA ASN A 328 -26.20 18.38 2.71
C ASN A 328 -25.55 19.76 2.92
N ILE A 329 -26.00 20.76 2.17
CA ILE A 329 -25.67 22.18 2.36
C ILE A 329 -26.91 22.89 2.89
N ALA A 330 -26.76 23.73 3.91
CA ALA A 330 -27.90 24.37 4.57
C ALA A 330 -28.72 25.19 3.55
N GLY A 331 -30.04 25.06 3.56
CA GLY A 331 -30.93 25.79 2.65
C GLY A 331 -30.94 25.29 1.20
N ASN A 332 -30.23 24.21 0.88
CA ASN A 332 -30.15 23.64 -0.46
C ASN A 332 -30.64 22.18 -0.48
N GLU A 333 -31.02 21.70 -1.66
CA GLU A 333 -31.32 20.28 -1.87
C GLU A 333 -30.06 19.42 -1.65
N PRO A 334 -30.20 18.19 -1.11
CA PRO A 334 -29.08 17.27 -0.99
C PRO A 334 -28.44 16.97 -2.34
N ILE A 335 -27.10 16.91 -2.35
CA ILE A 335 -26.30 16.60 -3.52
C ILE A 335 -25.77 15.18 -3.39
N GLU A 336 -26.10 14.33 -4.35
CA GLU A 336 -25.69 12.93 -4.38
C GLU A 336 -24.42 12.76 -5.22
N ILE A 337 -23.44 12.06 -4.66
CA ILE A 337 -22.21 11.66 -5.34
C ILE A 337 -22.10 10.14 -5.23
N SER A 338 -22.32 9.45 -6.36
CA SER A 338 -22.25 7.99 -6.40
C SER A 338 -20.83 7.46 -6.19
N ALA A 339 -20.73 6.19 -5.83
CA ALA A 339 -19.48 5.43 -5.78
C ALA A 339 -18.71 5.52 -7.10
N GLU A 340 -19.40 5.49 -8.24
CA GLU A 340 -18.76 5.59 -9.57
C GLU A 340 -18.19 6.99 -9.83
N ASN A 341 -18.90 8.06 -9.44
CA ASN A 341 -18.37 9.42 -9.54
C ASN A 341 -17.08 9.59 -8.71
N LYS A 342 -17.02 8.94 -7.54
CA LYS A 342 -15.82 8.93 -6.68
C LYS A 342 -14.69 8.13 -7.33
N LYS A 343 -14.99 6.98 -7.92
CA LYS A 343 -14.04 6.16 -8.68
C LYS A 343 -13.39 6.98 -9.81
N ASP A 344 -14.20 7.68 -10.60
CA ASP A 344 -13.71 8.53 -11.69
C ASP A 344 -12.88 9.72 -11.19
N LEU A 345 -13.30 10.33 -10.08
CA LEU A 345 -12.55 11.37 -9.39
C LEU A 345 -11.16 10.86 -8.99
N PHE A 346 -11.09 9.69 -8.36
CA PHE A 346 -9.82 9.09 -7.96
C PHE A 346 -8.97 8.70 -9.16
N ARG A 347 -9.57 8.14 -10.23
CA ARG A 347 -8.87 7.81 -11.47
C ARG A 347 -8.17 9.04 -12.05
N LYS A 348 -8.89 10.16 -12.19
CA LYS A 348 -8.33 11.39 -12.73
C LYS A 348 -7.26 12.00 -11.84
N ILE A 349 -7.45 12.01 -10.52
CA ILE A 349 -6.45 12.50 -9.58
C ILE A 349 -5.15 11.67 -9.67
N LEU A 350 -5.27 10.34 -9.78
CA LEU A 350 -4.11 9.44 -9.88
C LEU A 350 -3.32 9.65 -11.17
N ILE A 351 -4.00 9.88 -12.30
CA ILE A 351 -3.33 10.24 -13.57
C ILE A 351 -2.59 11.57 -13.43
N ASP A 352 -3.23 12.58 -12.84
CA ASP A 352 -2.67 13.93 -12.78
C ASP A 352 -1.54 14.10 -11.75
N ARG A 353 -1.54 13.31 -10.67
CA ARG A 353 -0.59 13.46 -9.54
C ARG A 353 0.45 12.36 -9.44
N GLY A 354 0.18 11.18 -9.99
CA GLY A 354 0.95 9.98 -9.73
C GLY A 354 0.84 9.50 -8.27
N ILE A 355 1.59 8.44 -7.96
CA ILE A 355 1.57 7.76 -6.66
C ILE A 355 3.01 7.41 -6.22
N GLY A 356 3.23 7.26 -4.91
CA GLY A 356 4.55 6.89 -4.38
C GLY A 356 5.49 8.09 -4.20
N ALA A 357 6.79 7.82 -4.18
CA ALA A 357 7.82 8.81 -3.92
C ALA A 357 8.30 9.48 -5.21
N LYS A 358 8.82 10.72 -5.08
CA LYS A 358 9.52 11.43 -6.18
C LYS A 358 8.66 11.69 -7.43
N THR A 359 7.35 11.85 -7.27
CA THR A 359 6.42 12.20 -8.37
C THR A 359 6.78 13.48 -9.12
N LYS A 360 7.37 14.48 -8.43
CA LYS A 360 7.85 15.72 -9.05
C LYS A 360 8.97 15.53 -10.09
N VAL A 361 9.70 14.42 -10.03
CA VAL A 361 10.76 14.08 -10.99
C VAL A 361 10.36 12.91 -11.90
N GLY A 362 9.07 12.59 -11.96
CA GLY A 362 8.48 11.67 -12.94
C GLY A 362 8.10 10.28 -12.41
N TYR A 363 8.60 9.84 -11.25
CA TYR A 363 8.26 8.50 -10.73
C TYR A 363 6.77 8.40 -10.36
N GLY A 364 6.20 7.22 -10.57
CA GLY A 364 4.85 6.90 -10.15
C GLY A 364 3.75 7.55 -10.97
N ASN A 365 4.08 8.09 -12.14
CA ASN A 365 3.09 8.46 -13.15
C ASN A 365 2.41 7.21 -13.72
N LEU A 366 1.15 7.35 -14.11
CA LEU A 366 0.23 6.26 -14.45
C LEU A 366 -0.55 6.55 -15.73
N GLU A 367 -0.84 5.52 -16.52
CA GLU A 367 -1.71 5.57 -17.72
C GLU A 367 -2.80 4.50 -17.75
#